data_AF-A0A6G1K0V4-F1
#
_entry.id   AF-A0A6G1K0V4-F1
#
_cell.length_a   1.000
_cell.length_b   1.000
_cell.length_c   1.000
_cell.angle_alpha   90.00
_cell.angle_beta   90.00
_cell.angle_gamma   90.00
#
_symmetry.space_group_name_H-M   'P 1'
#
loop_
_entity.id
_entity.type
_entity.pdbx_description
1 polymer ?
#
loop_
_entity_poly.entity_id
_entity_poly.type
_entity_poly.pdbx_seq_one_letter_code
_entity_poly.pdbx_strand_id
1 'polypeptide(L)'
;MSTTTAMETRPIAHPDWHEFERLLKTLVKLARETYTPTTFLRRPTTGYNYLVLTPKIAAFFRKNDVFDFLADGTYGYCLEMESLAQLIELSFRWIGVEHQDLELPKVRMGKEEEMALRKGVWKEVDGLIRRGEEIGFRRGRWSVGVVNAPKGGDEKSANSDASPSE
;
A
#
# COMPACT_ATOMS: atom_id res chain seq x y z
N MET A 1 -45.36 -20.17 -20.54
CA MET A 1 -44.04 -20.75 -20.23
C MET A 1 -43.10 -19.57 -20.00
N SER A 2 -42.83 -19.24 -18.74
CA SER A 2 -41.97 -18.10 -18.37
C SER A 2 -40.60 -18.65 -18.00
N THR A 3 -39.62 -18.45 -18.87
CA THR A 3 -38.21 -18.75 -18.57
C THR A 3 -37.65 -17.62 -17.72
N THR A 4 -37.59 -17.86 -16.42
CA THR A 4 -36.81 -17.07 -15.46
C THR A 4 -35.34 -17.21 -15.82
N THR A 5 -34.76 -16.17 -16.44
CA THR A 5 -33.33 -16.04 -16.63
C THR A 5 -32.68 -15.89 -15.26
N ALA A 6 -32.08 -16.98 -14.76
CA ALA A 6 -31.21 -16.93 -13.61
C ALA A 6 -30.05 -15.97 -13.92
N MET A 7 -29.96 -14.87 -13.18
CA MET A 7 -28.78 -14.02 -13.18
C MET A 7 -27.62 -14.87 -12.66
N GLU A 8 -26.77 -15.31 -13.57
CA GLU A 8 -25.51 -15.98 -13.28
C GLU A 8 -24.59 -14.98 -12.55
N THR A 9 -24.64 -15.00 -11.22
CA THR A 9 -23.69 -14.30 -10.36
C THR A 9 -22.32 -14.92 -10.56
N ARG A 10 -21.55 -14.39 -11.51
CA ARG A 10 -20.12 -14.69 -11.63
C ARG A 10 -19.49 -14.40 -10.27
N PRO A 11 -18.75 -15.36 -9.66
CA PRO A 11 -18.05 -15.09 -8.42
C PRO A 11 -17.08 -13.93 -8.68
N ILE A 12 -17.17 -12.89 -7.86
CA ILE A 12 -16.25 -11.75 -7.89
C ILE A 12 -14.86 -12.33 -7.63
N ALA A 13 -14.03 -12.39 -8.66
CA ALA A 13 -12.69 -12.93 -8.55
C ALA A 13 -11.89 -11.99 -7.65
N HIS A 14 -11.50 -12.48 -6.47
CA HIS A 14 -10.65 -11.74 -5.57
C HIS A 14 -9.24 -11.60 -6.19
N PRO A 15 -8.62 -10.41 -6.08
CA PRO A 15 -7.23 -10.21 -6.49
C PRO A 15 -6.28 -11.17 -5.78
N ASP A 16 -5.17 -11.48 -6.45
CA ASP A 16 -4.07 -12.21 -5.83
C ASP A 16 -3.38 -11.32 -4.79
N TRP A 17 -3.77 -11.49 -3.53
CA TRP A 17 -3.26 -10.68 -2.44
C TRP A 17 -1.79 -10.95 -2.11
N HIS A 18 -1.28 -12.14 -2.43
CA HIS A 18 0.15 -12.42 -2.28
C HIS A 18 0.97 -11.67 -3.32
N GLU A 19 0.48 -11.60 -4.56
CA GLU A 19 1.08 -10.77 -5.60
C GLU A 19 1.05 -9.29 -5.20
N PHE A 20 -0.10 -8.78 -4.76
CA PHE A 20 -0.25 -7.40 -4.32
C PHE A 20 0.72 -7.03 -3.19
N GLU A 21 0.76 -7.84 -2.12
CA GLU A 21 1.63 -7.61 -0.98
C GLU A 21 3.12 -7.65 -1.39
N ARG A 22 3.50 -8.57 -2.28
CA ARG A 22 4.85 -8.67 -2.81
C ARG A 22 5.23 -7.42 -3.61
N LEU A 23 4.34 -6.89 -4.45
CA LEU A 23 4.57 -5.65 -5.20
C LEU A 23 4.77 -4.46 -4.24
N LEU A 24 3.90 -4.33 -3.23
CA LEU A 24 3.98 -3.27 -2.23
C LEU A 24 5.27 -3.33 -1.41
N LYS A 25 5.65 -4.50 -0.92
CA LYS A 25 6.92 -4.72 -0.20
C LYS A 25 8.13 -4.39 -1.07
N THR A 26 8.06 -4.71 -2.37
CA THR A 26 9.14 -4.37 -3.30
C THR A 26 9.28 -2.86 -3.47
N LEU A 27 8.16 -2.12 -3.60
CA LEU A 27 8.18 -0.65 -3.62
C LEU A 27 8.77 -0.07 -2.35
N VAL A 28 8.35 -0.53 -1.16
CA VAL A 28 8.91 -0.05 0.12
C VAL A 28 10.41 -0.29 0.18
N LYS A 29 10.88 -1.47 -0.24
CA LYS A 29 12.31 -1.77 -0.29
C LYS A 29 13.05 -0.78 -1.19
N LEU A 30 12.56 -0.57 -2.42
CA LEU A 30 13.19 0.35 -3.37
C LEU A 30 13.19 1.80 -2.84
N ALA A 31 12.08 2.25 -2.25
CA ALA A 31 11.98 3.59 -1.66
C ALA A 31 12.91 3.77 -0.45
N ARG A 32 13.17 2.72 0.35
CA ARG A 32 14.19 2.79 1.41
C ARG A 32 15.61 2.90 0.83
N GLU A 33 15.90 2.15 -0.23
CA GLU A 33 17.18 2.20 -0.91
C GLU A 33 17.47 3.58 -1.50
N THR A 34 16.45 4.32 -1.97
CA THR A 34 16.65 5.68 -2.47
C THR A 34 16.95 6.71 -1.37
N TYR A 35 16.41 6.51 -0.16
CA TYR A 35 16.58 7.43 0.98
C TYR A 35 17.75 7.09 1.91
N THR A 36 18.49 6.01 1.65
CA THR A 36 19.67 5.66 2.45
C THR A 36 20.92 6.41 1.93
N PRO A 37 21.59 7.26 2.72
CA PRO A 37 22.65 8.16 2.24
C PRO A 37 23.88 7.46 1.66
N THR A 38 24.16 6.22 2.09
CA THR A 38 25.36 5.45 1.71
C THR A 38 25.26 4.83 0.31
N THR A 39 24.14 5.00 -0.39
CA THR A 39 23.80 4.19 -1.58
C THR A 39 23.94 4.93 -2.91
N PHE A 40 24.73 6.01 -2.97
CA PHE A 40 24.97 6.76 -4.22
C PHE A 40 25.42 5.86 -5.39
N LEU A 41 26.20 4.81 -5.09
CA LEU A 41 26.68 3.82 -6.06
C LEU A 41 25.63 2.80 -6.54
N ARG A 42 24.49 2.62 -5.86
CA ARG A 42 23.43 1.67 -6.26
C ARG A 42 22.22 2.34 -6.92
N ARG A 43 22.25 3.66 -7.08
CA ARG A 43 21.17 4.42 -7.70
C ARG A 43 20.78 3.93 -9.11
N PRO A 44 21.72 3.54 -10.00
CA PRO A 44 21.36 3.00 -11.31
C PRO A 44 20.60 1.67 -11.22
N THR A 45 20.97 0.77 -10.30
CA THR A 45 20.30 -0.53 -10.16
C THR A 45 18.93 -0.39 -9.50
N THR A 46 18.77 0.48 -8.51
CA THR A 46 17.46 0.78 -7.90
C THR A 46 16.51 1.42 -8.93
N GLY A 47 16.98 2.33 -9.77
CA GLY A 47 16.20 2.91 -10.87
C GLY A 47 15.76 1.87 -11.91
N TYR A 48 16.67 0.99 -12.33
CA TYR A 48 16.33 -0.13 -13.23
C TYR A 48 15.28 -1.07 -12.61
N ASN A 49 15.46 -1.43 -11.33
CA ASN A 49 14.52 -2.29 -10.62
C ASN A 49 13.12 -1.66 -10.51
N TYR A 50 13.05 -0.33 -10.35
CA TYR A 50 11.80 0.41 -10.38
C TYR A 50 11.12 0.31 -11.76
N LEU A 51 11.85 0.58 -12.85
CA LEU A 51 11.32 0.49 -14.21
C LEU A 51 10.82 -0.92 -14.56
N VAL A 52 11.43 -1.98 -14.01
CA VAL A 52 10.97 -3.36 -14.16
C VAL A 52 9.73 -3.66 -13.30
N LEU A 53 9.55 -2.95 -12.19
CA LEU A 53 8.43 -3.15 -11.26
C LEU A 53 7.14 -2.47 -11.73
N THR A 54 7.23 -1.24 -12.25
CA THR A 54 6.08 -0.46 -12.73
C THR A 54 5.14 -1.24 -13.66
N PRO A 55 5.61 -1.89 -14.75
CA PRO A 55 4.70 -2.63 -15.64
C PRO A 55 4.04 -3.83 -14.95
N LYS A 56 4.63 -4.39 -13.88
CA LYS A 56 4.03 -5.48 -13.09
C LYS A 56 2.89 -4.95 -12.22
N ILE A 57 3.05 -3.76 -11.65
CA ILE A 57 1.99 -3.08 -10.89
C ILE A 57 0.82 -2.74 -11.83
N ALA A 58 1.11 -2.14 -12.98
CA ALA A 58 0.08 -1.83 -13.98
C ALA A 58 -0.64 -3.11 -14.47
N ALA A 59 0.10 -4.18 -14.76
CA ALA A 59 -0.49 -5.47 -15.13
C ALA A 59 -1.39 -6.05 -14.04
N PHE A 60 -0.99 -5.92 -12.76
CA PHE A 60 -1.83 -6.33 -11.64
C PHE A 60 -3.15 -5.55 -11.61
N PHE A 61 -3.12 -4.22 -11.71
CA PHE A 61 -4.35 -3.43 -11.67
C PHE A 61 -5.23 -3.66 -12.90
N ARG A 62 -4.65 -3.80 -14.09
CA ARG A 62 -5.41 -4.16 -15.30
C ARG A 62 -6.10 -5.52 -15.20
N LYS A 63 -5.46 -6.51 -14.56
CA LYS A 63 -6.05 -7.83 -14.33
C LYS A 63 -7.22 -7.78 -13.35
N ASN A 64 -7.25 -6.76 -12.48
CA ASN A 64 -8.23 -6.60 -11.41
C ASN A 64 -9.06 -5.31 -11.61
N ASP A 65 -9.29 -4.90 -12.85
CA ASP A 65 -9.98 -3.65 -13.20
C ASP A 65 -11.46 -3.61 -12.75
N VAL A 66 -12.08 -4.78 -12.66
CA VAL A 66 -13.45 -4.97 -12.15
C VAL A 66 -13.54 -5.03 -10.62
N PHE A 67 -12.40 -5.09 -9.91
CA PHE A 67 -12.40 -5.21 -8.45
C PHE A 67 -12.54 -3.84 -7.77
N ASP A 68 -13.48 -3.73 -6.84
CA ASP A 68 -13.70 -2.50 -6.07
C ASP A 68 -12.81 -2.46 -4.82
N PHE A 69 -11.58 -1.94 -5.01
CA PHE A 69 -10.61 -1.74 -3.92
C PHE A 69 -11.10 -0.75 -2.85
N LEU A 70 -12.01 0.16 -3.20
CA LEU A 70 -12.55 1.11 -2.23
C LEU A 70 -13.55 0.40 -1.31
N ALA A 71 -14.50 -0.35 -1.88
CA ALA A 71 -15.48 -1.10 -1.10
C ALA A 71 -14.83 -2.21 -0.24
N ASP A 72 -13.73 -2.82 -0.70
CA ASP A 72 -12.96 -3.82 0.06
C ASP A 72 -12.06 -3.19 1.14
N GLY A 73 -11.93 -1.85 1.18
CA GLY A 73 -11.06 -1.17 2.14
C GLY A 73 -9.57 -1.46 1.89
N THR A 74 -9.18 -1.69 0.64
CA THR A 74 -7.77 -1.87 0.23
C THR A 74 -7.22 -0.73 -0.60
N TYR A 75 -8.06 0.25 -0.97
CA TYR A 75 -7.65 1.41 -1.76
C TYR A 75 -6.56 2.26 -1.10
N GLY A 76 -6.50 2.30 0.23
CA GLY A 76 -5.39 2.95 0.95
C GLY A 76 -4.02 2.39 0.57
N TYR A 77 -3.93 1.06 0.37
CA TYR A 77 -2.70 0.42 -0.09
C TYR A 77 -2.39 0.75 -1.57
N CYS A 78 -3.40 0.99 -2.42
CA CYS A 78 -3.19 1.47 -3.78
C CYS A 78 -2.53 2.87 -3.77
N LEU A 79 -3.02 3.76 -2.92
CA LEU A 79 -2.43 5.09 -2.72
C LEU A 79 -1.04 5.05 -2.07
N GLU A 80 -0.77 4.06 -1.20
CA GLU A 80 0.59 3.82 -0.69
C GLU A 80 1.55 3.47 -1.83
N MET A 81 1.15 2.58 -2.75
CA MET A 81 1.97 2.24 -3.92
C MET A 81 2.28 3.48 -4.77
N GLU A 82 1.28 4.33 -5.01
CA GLU A 82 1.43 5.60 -5.74
C GLU A 82 2.46 6.51 -5.06
N SER A 83 2.31 6.72 -3.76
CA SER A 83 3.16 7.63 -2.98
C SER A 83 4.61 7.12 -2.92
N LEU A 84 4.80 5.81 -2.76
CA LEU A 84 6.12 5.18 -2.81
C LEU A 84 6.79 5.32 -4.18
N ALA A 85 6.04 5.13 -5.26
CA ALA A 85 6.54 5.31 -6.62
C ALA A 85 6.99 6.75 -6.87
N GLN A 86 6.20 7.74 -6.46
CA GLN A 86 6.56 9.17 -6.56
C GLN A 86 7.86 9.48 -5.80
N LEU A 87 8.06 8.92 -4.61
CA LEU A 87 9.30 9.09 -3.83
C LEU A 87 10.53 8.52 -4.53
N ILE A 88 10.37 7.35 -5.16
CA ILE A 88 11.43 6.71 -5.93
C ILE A 88 11.80 7.58 -7.14
N GLU A 89 10.81 8.05 -7.90
CA GLU A 89 11.01 8.87 -9.08
C GLU A 89 11.66 10.22 -8.79
N LEU A 90 11.24 10.89 -7.71
CA LEU A 90 11.89 12.13 -7.26
C LEU A 90 13.39 11.94 -7.02
N SER A 91 13.78 10.75 -6.56
CA SER A 91 15.18 10.41 -6.31
C SER A 91 15.99 10.14 -7.59
N PHE A 92 15.32 9.94 -8.74
CA PHE A 92 15.93 9.65 -10.05
C PHE A 92 15.66 10.69 -11.13
N ARG A 93 14.89 11.73 -10.82
CA ARG A 93 14.57 12.80 -11.78
C ARG A 93 15.81 13.46 -12.40
N TRP A 94 16.90 13.56 -11.64
CA TRP A 94 18.17 14.13 -12.09
C TRP A 94 18.97 13.23 -13.06
N ILE A 95 18.65 11.94 -13.16
CA ILE A 95 19.24 11.00 -14.14
C ILE A 95 18.31 10.70 -15.31
N GLY A 96 17.22 11.46 -15.48
CA GLY A 96 16.34 11.36 -16.66
C GLY A 96 15.32 10.22 -16.61
N VAL A 97 15.03 9.64 -15.44
CA VAL A 97 13.89 8.73 -15.30
C VAL A 97 12.60 9.56 -15.32
N GLU A 98 11.76 9.34 -16.34
CA GLU A 98 10.46 9.98 -16.46
C GLU A 98 9.43 9.38 -15.51
N HIS A 99 8.44 10.20 -15.15
CA HIS A 99 7.29 9.77 -14.34
C HIS A 99 6.59 8.59 -15.00
N GLN A 100 6.32 7.55 -14.23
CA GLN A 100 5.59 6.38 -14.65
C GLN A 100 4.20 6.42 -14.02
N ASP A 101 3.16 6.48 -14.85
CA ASP A 101 1.78 6.41 -14.39
C ASP A 101 1.48 4.98 -13.92
N LEU A 102 1.37 4.81 -12.60
CA LEU A 102 0.81 3.58 -12.04
C LEU A 102 -0.68 3.63 -12.33
N GLU A 103 -1.14 2.90 -13.34
CA GLU A 103 -2.54 2.78 -13.77
C GLU A 103 -3.46 2.30 -12.62
N LEU A 104 -3.71 3.17 -11.65
CA LEU A 104 -4.43 2.88 -10.41
C LEU A 104 -5.92 2.69 -10.69
N PRO A 105 -6.61 1.90 -9.83
CA PRO A 105 -8.05 1.73 -9.96
C PRO A 105 -8.75 3.09 -9.80
N LYS A 106 -9.62 3.40 -10.77
CA LYS A 106 -10.43 4.62 -10.75
C LYS A 106 -11.58 4.43 -9.76
N VAL A 107 -11.50 5.09 -8.62
CA VAL A 107 -12.55 5.04 -7.60
C VAL A 107 -13.43 6.29 -7.65
N ARG A 108 -14.70 6.13 -7.27
CA ARG A 108 -15.64 7.25 -7.11
C ARG A 108 -15.65 7.67 -5.64
N MET A 109 -14.82 8.64 -5.29
CA MET A 109 -14.67 9.19 -3.94
C MET A 109 -14.82 10.71 -3.97
N GLY A 110 -15.31 11.31 -2.89
CA GLY A 110 -15.34 12.77 -2.75
C GLY A 110 -13.92 13.34 -2.62
N LYS A 111 -13.65 14.51 -3.21
CA LYS A 111 -12.30 15.11 -3.19
C LYS A 111 -11.75 15.32 -1.76
N GLU A 112 -12.60 15.73 -0.82
CA GLU A 112 -12.20 15.94 0.57
C GLU A 112 -11.82 14.63 1.26
N GLU A 113 -12.59 13.57 1.01
CA GLU A 113 -12.32 12.23 1.50
C GLU A 113 -11.02 11.66 0.91
N GLU A 114 -10.82 11.86 -0.40
CA GLU A 114 -9.58 11.44 -1.07
C GLU A 114 -8.36 12.18 -0.51
N MET A 115 -8.47 13.49 -0.29
CA MET A 115 -7.39 14.27 0.33
C MET A 115 -7.10 13.81 1.76
N ALA A 116 -8.13 13.53 2.56
CA ALA A 116 -7.96 13.02 3.92
C ALA A 116 -7.26 11.65 3.92
N LEU A 117 -7.66 10.75 3.02
CA LEU A 117 -7.06 9.44 2.86
C LEU A 117 -5.60 9.54 2.42
N ARG A 118 -5.32 10.33 1.37
CA ARG A 118 -3.95 10.59 0.89
C ARG A 118 -3.05 11.16 1.98
N LYS A 119 -3.56 12.08 2.82
CA LYS A 119 -2.83 12.63 3.95
C LYS A 119 -2.50 11.57 5.01
N GLY A 120 -3.43 10.65 5.27
CA GLY A 120 -3.19 9.50 6.12
C GLY A 120 -2.08 8.61 5.54
N VAL A 121 -2.22 8.24 4.27
CA VAL A 121 -1.26 7.41 3.52
C VAL A 121 0.14 7.98 3.59
N TRP A 122 0.29 9.29 3.40
CA TRP A 122 1.59 9.95 3.49
C TRP A 122 2.28 9.80 4.85
N LYS A 123 1.53 9.80 5.96
CA LYS A 123 2.10 9.61 7.30
C LYS A 123 2.63 8.18 7.48
N GLU A 124 1.92 7.20 6.93
CA GLU A 124 2.35 5.80 6.96
C GLU A 124 3.57 5.59 6.07
N VAL A 125 3.56 6.13 4.85
CA VAL A 125 4.72 6.09 3.95
C VAL A 125 5.95 6.71 4.60
N ASP A 126 5.83 7.85 5.29
CA ASP A 126 6.94 8.43 6.06
C ASP A 126 7.47 7.48 7.14
N GLY A 127 6.58 6.77 7.85
CA GLY A 127 6.96 5.73 8.80
C GLY A 127 7.68 4.55 8.17
N LEU A 128 7.19 4.06 7.03
CA LEU A 128 7.81 2.99 6.26
C LEU A 128 9.23 3.37 5.82
N ILE A 129 9.43 4.61 5.37
CA ILE A 129 10.73 5.04 4.82
C ILE A 129 11.71 5.46 5.92
N ARG A 130 11.30 6.33 6.86
CA ARG A 130 12.21 6.94 7.83
C ARG A 130 12.37 6.13 9.11
N ARG A 131 11.32 5.45 9.55
CA ARG A 131 11.30 4.71 10.83
C ARG A 131 11.48 3.20 10.65
N GLY A 132 11.54 2.72 9.42
CA GLY A 132 11.76 1.30 9.12
C GLY A 132 10.56 0.41 9.47
N GLU A 133 9.37 0.99 9.62
CA GLU A 133 8.15 0.24 9.99
C GLU A 133 7.78 -0.84 8.97
N GLU A 134 7.20 -1.95 9.41
CA GLU A 134 6.74 -2.99 8.48
C GLU A 134 5.34 -2.69 7.94
N ILE A 135 5.09 -3.10 6.70
CA ILE A 135 3.75 -3.05 6.09
C ILE A 135 2.82 -3.97 6.89
N GLY A 136 1.77 -3.39 7.47
CA GLY A 136 0.67 -4.13 8.09
C GLY A 136 -0.45 -4.44 7.09
N PHE A 137 -0.15 -5.19 6.02
CA PHE A 137 -1.14 -5.51 4.97
C PHE A 137 -2.30 -6.30 5.57
N ARG A 138 -3.53 -5.79 5.41
CA ARG A 138 -4.78 -6.34 5.97
C ARG A 138 -4.78 -6.58 7.50
N ARG A 139 -3.79 -6.05 8.24
CA ARG A 139 -3.73 -6.10 9.71
C ARG A 139 -4.44 -4.89 10.36
N GLY A 140 -5.49 -4.38 9.73
CA GLY A 140 -6.33 -3.29 10.25
C GLY A 140 -5.88 -1.86 9.91
N ARG A 141 -4.91 -1.68 9.00
CA ARG A 141 -4.31 -0.35 8.73
C ARG A 141 -5.10 0.53 7.74
N TRP A 142 -5.76 -0.07 6.75
CA TRP A 142 -6.56 0.65 5.74
C TRP A 142 -7.98 0.12 5.52
N SER A 143 -8.50 -0.75 6.39
CA SER A 143 -9.87 -1.25 6.32
C SER A 143 -10.90 -0.13 6.54
N VAL A 144 -11.02 0.75 5.55
CA VAL A 144 -12.06 1.75 5.40
C VAL A 144 -13.29 0.97 4.95
N GLY A 145 -14.28 0.86 5.85
CA GLY A 145 -15.48 0.04 5.67
C GLY A 145 -15.89 -0.75 6.91
N VAL A 146 -14.98 -0.98 7.87
CA VAL A 146 -15.35 -1.57 9.18
C VAL A 146 -15.62 -0.45 10.19
N VAL A 147 -16.76 0.21 10.04
CA VAL A 147 -17.36 0.95 11.14
C VAL A 147 -17.80 -0.10 12.16
N ASN A 148 -17.08 -0.19 13.28
CA ASN A 148 -17.21 -1.13 14.41
C ASN A 148 -16.34 -2.39 14.36
N ALA A 149 -15.04 -2.24 14.67
CA ALA A 149 -14.30 -3.28 15.38
C ALA A 149 -13.62 -2.64 16.59
N PRO A 150 -13.83 -3.17 17.82
CA PRO A 150 -13.29 -2.57 19.02
C PRO A 150 -11.76 -2.70 19.00
N LYS A 151 -11.08 -1.59 19.33
CA LYS A 151 -9.68 -1.60 19.74
C LYS A 151 -9.57 -2.41 21.05
N GLY A 152 -9.39 -3.72 20.96
CA GLY A 152 -8.74 -4.49 22.01
C GLY A 152 -7.25 -4.23 21.87
N GLY A 153 -6.53 -3.67 22.82
CA GLY A 153 -6.70 -3.70 24.26
C GLY A 153 -5.28 -3.95 24.76
N ASP A 154 -4.56 -2.88 25.06
CA ASP A 154 -3.19 -2.97 25.56
C ASP A 154 -3.22 -3.73 26.89
N GLU A 155 -2.82 -5.01 26.86
CA GLU A 155 -2.47 -5.75 28.06
C GLU A 155 -1.22 -5.08 28.66
N LYS A 156 -1.50 -4.23 29.66
CA LYS A 156 -0.55 -3.80 30.67
C LYS A 156 0.28 -4.99 31.11
N SER A 157 1.57 -4.94 30.78
CA SER A 157 2.61 -5.72 31.42
C SER A 157 2.58 -5.44 32.92
N ALA A 158 2.01 -6.36 33.70
CA ALA A 158 2.21 -6.41 35.13
C ALA A 158 3.54 -7.13 35.38
N ASN A 159 4.62 -6.37 35.57
CA ASN A 159 5.76 -6.88 36.32
C ASN A 159 6.63 -5.74 36.86
N SER A 160 6.55 -5.47 38.16
CA SER A 160 7.67 -5.18 39.05
C SER A 160 7.12 -4.66 40.38
N ASP A 161 7.01 -5.55 41.36
CA ASP A 161 7.22 -5.18 42.76
C ASP A 161 7.98 -6.32 43.42
N ALA A 162 9.29 -6.27 43.21
CA ALA A 162 10.26 -6.98 44.02
C ALA A 162 11.28 -5.94 44.46
N SER A 163 11.16 -5.50 45.72
CA SER A 163 12.30 -5.10 46.52
C SER A 163 11.97 -5.28 48.01
N PRO A 164 12.80 -6.03 48.75
CA PRO A 164 12.76 -6.14 50.21
C PRO A 164 13.61 -5.02 50.84
N SER A 165 13.30 -4.62 52.09
CA SER A 165 14.09 -3.82 53.07
C SER A 165 13.07 -3.09 53.95
N GLU A 166 13.03 -3.12 55.29
CA GLU A 166 13.91 -3.55 56.39
C GLU A 166 13.05 -4.16 57.52
#